data_AF-A0A939W9M2-F1
#
_entry.id   AF-A0A939W9M2-F1
#
_cell.length_a   1.000
_cell.length_b   1.000
_cell.length_c   1.000
_cell.angle_alpha   90.00
_cell.angle_beta   90.00
_cell.angle_gamma   90.00
#
_symmetry.space_group_name_H-M   'P 1'
#
loop_
_entity.id
_entity.type
_entity.pdbx_description
1 polymer ?
#
loop_
_entity_poly.entity_id
_entity_poly.type
_entity_poly.pdbx_seq_one_letter_code
_entity_poly.pdbx_strand_id
1 'polypeptide(L)'
;MCTLVVLCGIVIVIVIMEVGYKRENPDHDIKKGCMRWFLALSLCFLLFVGYAIFSMYRFVKSDTTWHTHTSLSAEDKVRWSYYMLLPEAEPCFEYYSLKGIRDPGYMVETYAYSSAEELCSHLPEGCEKGITAALSTTPQETEDIRGEDVKQYKVYASQLPLIDEDEVTAKYGYNPAAIPQEYYINEYEDGTLRFVGYFHTA
;
A
#
# COMPACT_ATOMS: atom_id res chain seq x y z
N MET A 1 18.00 -15.17 4.68
CA MET A 1 19.25 -15.97 4.79
C MET A 1 20.46 -15.18 5.29
N CYS A 2 20.66 -13.90 4.94
CA CYS A 2 21.85 -13.14 5.37
C CYS A 2 22.01 -12.98 6.90
N THR A 3 20.92 -12.80 7.65
CA THR A 3 20.99 -12.54 9.10
C THR A 3 21.51 -13.72 9.91
N LEU A 4 21.17 -14.95 9.51
CA LEU A 4 21.62 -16.17 10.18
C LEU A 4 23.12 -16.40 9.98
N VAL A 5 23.63 -16.10 8.78
CA VAL A 5 25.05 -16.21 8.44
C VAL A 5 25.88 -15.19 9.24
N VAL A 6 25.36 -13.96 9.39
CA VAL A 6 26.01 -12.92 10.19
C VAL A 6 26.05 -13.30 11.68
N LEU A 7 24.95 -13.83 12.23
CA LEU A 7 24.90 -14.29 13.62
C LEU A 7 25.86 -15.47 13.86
N CYS A 8 25.92 -16.46 12.96
CA CYS A 8 26.88 -17.55 13.05
C CYS A 8 28.33 -17.06 12.98
N GLY A 9 28.62 -16.09 12.09
CA GLY A 9 29.94 -15.48 11.99
C GLY A 9 30.37 -14.77 13.28
N ILE A 10 29.46 -14.02 13.91
CA ILE A 10 29.72 -13.32 15.17
C ILE A 10 30.01 -14.33 16.30
N VAL A 11 29.22 -15.40 16.41
CA VAL A 11 29.43 -16.45 17.42
C VAL A 11 30.79 -17.14 17.22
N ILE A 12 31.17 -17.45 15.97
CA ILE A 12 32.46 -18.08 15.66
C ILE A 12 33.63 -17.17 16.05
N VAL A 13 33.58 -15.89 15.68
CA VAL A 13 34.64 -14.92 16.02
C VAL A 13 34.79 -14.77 17.54
N ILE A 14 33.66 -14.69 18.24
CA ILE A 14 33.63 -14.57 19.70
C ILE A 14 34.23 -15.83 20.38
N VAL A 15 33.89 -17.04 19.89
CA VAL A 15 34.48 -18.30 20.38
C VAL A 15 35.98 -18.37 20.11
N ILE A 16 36.43 -17.93 18.93
CA ILE A 16 37.86 -17.90 18.59
C ILE A 16 38.63 -16.94 19.50
N MET A 17 38.09 -15.73 19.74
CA MET A 17 38.70 -14.74 20.63
C MET A 17 38.80 -15.26 22.07
N GLU A 18 37.80 -15.98 22.56
CA GLU A 18 37.82 -16.62 23.88
C GLU A 18 38.89 -17.69 24.02
N VAL A 19 38.95 -18.61 23.04
CA VAL A 19 39.92 -19.70 23.03
C VAL A 19 41.34 -19.16 22.97
N GLY A 20 41.57 -18.10 22.19
CA GLY A 20 42.83 -17.36 22.17
C GLY A 20 43.15 -16.72 23.52
N TYR A 21 42.19 -16.00 24.11
CA TYR A 21 42.38 -15.26 25.36
C TYR A 21 42.66 -16.16 26.57
N LYS A 22 41.95 -17.30 26.69
CA LYS A 22 42.22 -18.31 27.74
C LYS A 22 43.59 -18.95 27.62
N ARG A 23 44.11 -19.10 26.40
CA ARG A 23 45.45 -19.67 26.16
C ARG A 23 46.56 -18.74 26.63
N GLU A 24 46.34 -17.43 26.57
CA GLU A 24 47.33 -16.43 26.97
C GLU A 24 47.24 -16.03 28.46
N ASN A 25 46.10 -16.23 29.13
CA ASN A 25 45.90 -15.83 30.54
C ASN A 25 45.24 -16.94 31.38
N PRO A 26 46.00 -17.97 31.81
CA PRO A 26 45.47 -19.14 32.52
C PRO A 26 44.95 -18.85 33.94
N ASP A 27 45.44 -17.78 34.60
CA ASP A 27 45.00 -17.35 35.94
C ASP A 27 43.78 -16.41 35.91
N HIS A 28 43.17 -16.21 34.74
CA HIS A 28 42.05 -15.29 34.60
C HIS A 28 40.81 -15.79 35.35
N ASP A 29 40.43 -15.06 36.40
CA ASP A 29 39.26 -15.30 37.26
C ASP A 29 38.01 -15.64 36.42
N ILE A 30 37.56 -16.89 36.56
CA ILE A 30 36.45 -17.50 35.83
C ILE A 30 35.17 -16.65 35.98
N LYS A 31 35.00 -15.98 37.12
CA LYS A 31 33.83 -15.12 37.37
C LYS A 31 33.82 -13.88 36.48
N LYS A 32 34.97 -13.26 36.25
CA LYS A 32 35.11 -12.07 35.38
C LYS A 32 34.91 -12.44 33.91
N GLY A 33 35.38 -13.61 33.49
CA GLY A 33 35.13 -14.15 32.15
C GLY A 33 33.64 -14.40 31.91
N CYS A 34 32.98 -15.12 32.84
CA CYS A 34 31.56 -15.42 32.76
C CYS A 34 30.67 -14.15 32.71
N MET A 35 31.01 -13.12 33.48
CA MET A 35 30.28 -11.84 33.45
C MET A 35 30.41 -11.11 32.11
N ARG A 36 31.60 -11.12 31.49
CA ARG A 36 31.81 -10.53 30.14
C ARG A 36 30.96 -11.25 29.08
N TRP A 37 30.86 -12.57 29.16
CA TRP A 37 29.98 -13.36 28.28
C TRP A 37 28.52 -13.05 28.44
N PHE A 38 28.06 -13.00 29.69
CA PHE A 38 26.68 -12.68 29.98
C PHE A 38 26.30 -11.31 29.42
N LEU A 39 27.19 -10.32 29.55
CA LEU A 39 27.01 -8.99 28.96
C LEU A 39 26.99 -9.03 27.42
N ALA A 40 27.92 -9.75 26.78
CA ALA A 40 27.97 -9.87 25.33
C ALA A 40 26.71 -10.56 24.76
N LEU A 41 26.28 -11.66 25.37
CA LEU A 41 25.05 -12.38 24.99
C LEU A 41 23.80 -11.52 25.22
N SER A 42 23.74 -10.80 26.34
CA SER A 42 22.63 -9.89 26.63
C SER A 42 22.55 -8.76 25.60
N LEU A 43 23.69 -8.20 25.18
CA LEU A 43 23.74 -7.19 24.13
C LEU A 43 23.29 -7.75 22.77
N CYS A 44 23.78 -8.93 22.38
CA CYS A 44 23.34 -9.60 21.16
C CYS A 44 21.83 -9.89 21.17
N PHE A 45 21.29 -10.33 22.31
CA PHE A 45 19.86 -10.56 22.49
C PHE A 45 19.06 -9.26 22.35
N LEU A 46 19.49 -8.17 23.00
CA LEU A 46 18.84 -6.87 22.90
C LEU A 46 18.85 -6.33 21.45
N LEU A 47 19.97 -6.48 20.73
CA LEU A 47 20.05 -6.09 19.32
C LEU A 47 19.12 -6.92 18.43
N PHE A 48 19.03 -8.23 18.68
CA PHE A 48 18.13 -9.11 17.95
C PHE A 48 16.66 -8.75 18.19
N VAL A 49 16.26 -8.53 19.46
CA VAL A 49 14.91 -8.09 19.81
C VAL A 49 14.59 -6.73 19.19
N GLY A 50 15.53 -5.77 19.27
CA GLY A 50 15.38 -4.45 18.64
C GLY A 50 15.18 -4.54 17.13
N TYR A 51 15.96 -5.38 16.44
CA TYR A 51 15.80 -5.63 15.02
C TYR A 51 14.44 -6.26 14.70
N ALA A 52 14.01 -7.28 15.47
CA ALA A 52 12.72 -7.93 15.27
C ALA A 52 11.55 -6.94 15.41
N ILE A 53 11.56 -6.10 16.45
CA ILE A 53 10.56 -5.06 16.68
C ILE A 53 10.57 -4.04 15.53
N PHE A 54 11.75 -3.59 15.11
CA PHE A 54 11.89 -2.63 14.01
C PHE A 54 11.37 -3.20 12.68
N SER A 55 11.72 -4.45 12.37
CA SER A 55 11.22 -5.15 11.18
C SER A 55 9.70 -5.32 11.21
N MET A 56 9.14 -5.70 12.37
CA MET A 56 7.69 -5.82 12.54
C MET A 56 7.00 -4.47 12.35
N TYR A 57 7.53 -3.40 12.95
CA TYR A 57 7.01 -2.05 12.76
C TYR A 57 7.05 -1.61 11.29
N ARG A 58 8.17 -1.85 10.59
CA ARG A 58 8.30 -1.53 9.16
C ARG A 58 7.30 -2.31 8.31
N PHE A 59 7.09 -3.59 8.62
CA PHE A 59 6.13 -4.44 7.95
C PHE A 59 4.70 -3.95 8.15
N VAL A 60 4.29 -3.69 9.40
CA VAL A 60 2.95 -3.14 9.71
C VAL A 60 2.75 -1.80 9.03
N LYS A 61 3.78 -0.93 9.04
CA LYS A 61 3.71 0.36 8.37
C LYS A 61 3.54 0.22 6.86
N SER A 62 4.31 -0.64 6.19
CA SER A 62 4.13 -0.86 4.74
C SER A 62 2.77 -1.46 4.39
N ASP A 63 2.20 -2.28 5.27
CA ASP A 63 0.90 -2.89 5.03
C ASP A 63 -0.26 -1.90 5.23
N THR A 64 -0.05 -0.86 6.03
CA THR A 64 -1.07 0.14 6.38
C THR A 64 -0.98 1.45 5.60
N THR A 65 0.16 1.77 4.99
CA THR A 65 0.39 3.05 4.29
C THR A 65 0.10 2.90 2.80
N TRP A 66 -0.60 3.87 2.20
CA TRP A 66 -0.71 3.98 0.75
C TRP A 66 0.61 4.43 0.14
N HIS A 67 1.05 3.74 -0.91
CA HIS A 67 2.16 4.13 -1.75
C HIS A 67 1.62 4.77 -3.02
N THR A 68 1.60 6.11 -3.04
CA THR A 68 1.05 6.91 -4.14
C THR A 68 2.05 7.13 -5.26
N HIS A 69 1.56 6.99 -6.49
CA HIS A 69 2.28 7.27 -7.71
C HIS A 69 1.62 8.46 -8.43
N THR A 70 2.33 9.58 -8.51
CA THR A 70 1.78 10.88 -8.92
C THR A 70 1.85 11.18 -10.41
N SER A 71 2.17 10.19 -11.23
CA SER A 71 2.15 10.30 -12.69
C SER A 71 1.99 8.90 -13.28
N LEU A 72 0.77 8.59 -13.72
CA LEU A 72 0.48 7.35 -14.40
C LEU A 72 1.12 7.35 -15.79
N SER A 73 1.89 6.30 -16.10
CA SER A 73 2.28 6.05 -17.49
C SER A 73 1.04 5.77 -18.35
N ALA A 74 1.13 5.97 -19.67
CA ALA A 74 0.03 5.64 -20.57
C ALA A 74 -0.45 4.19 -20.41
N GLU A 75 0.50 3.25 -20.24
CA GLU A 75 0.19 1.84 -19.97
C GLU A 75 -0.56 1.66 -18.65
N ASP A 76 -0.19 2.39 -17.59
CA ASP A 76 -0.90 2.31 -16.31
C ASP A 76 -2.31 2.89 -16.41
N LYS A 77 -2.51 4.02 -17.10
CA LYS A 77 -3.84 4.61 -17.31
C LYS A 77 -4.77 3.63 -18.01
N VAL A 78 -4.28 2.99 -19.06
CA VAL A 78 -4.99 1.93 -19.81
C VAL A 78 -5.31 0.75 -18.88
N ARG A 79 -4.33 0.28 -18.12
CA ARG A 79 -4.53 -0.86 -17.21
C ARG A 79 -5.59 -0.56 -16.14
N TRP A 80 -5.53 0.60 -15.50
CA TRP A 80 -6.49 0.97 -14.45
C TRP A 80 -7.88 1.27 -14.98
N SER A 81 -8.00 1.83 -16.19
CA SER A 81 -9.31 2.04 -16.83
C SER A 81 -10.04 0.72 -17.08
N TYR A 82 -9.31 -0.35 -17.45
CA TYR A 82 -9.88 -1.69 -17.57
C TYR A 82 -10.21 -2.33 -16.23
N TYR A 83 -9.36 -2.17 -15.21
CA TYR A 83 -9.72 -2.65 -13.87
C TYR A 83 -10.98 -1.96 -13.33
N MET A 84 -11.20 -0.67 -13.66
CA MET A 84 -12.43 0.06 -13.34
C MET A 84 -13.64 -0.35 -14.18
N LEU A 85 -13.49 -1.21 -15.19
CA LEU A 85 -14.53 -1.48 -16.20
C LEU A 85 -15.04 -0.20 -16.88
N LEU A 86 -14.19 0.84 -16.99
CA LEU A 86 -14.49 2.14 -17.60
C LEU A 86 -13.32 2.56 -18.50
N PRO A 87 -13.13 1.90 -19.65
CA PRO A 87 -11.96 2.14 -20.51
C PRO A 87 -11.89 3.56 -21.05
N GLU A 88 -13.03 4.18 -21.33
CA GLU A 88 -13.13 5.56 -21.82
C GLU A 88 -12.71 6.60 -20.77
N ALA A 89 -12.60 6.23 -19.49
CA ALA A 89 -12.09 7.09 -18.43
C ALA A 89 -10.55 7.15 -18.36
N GLU A 90 -9.83 6.36 -19.19
CA GLU A 90 -8.37 6.37 -19.30
C GLU A 90 -7.73 7.77 -19.25
N PRO A 91 -8.14 8.76 -20.07
CA PRO A 91 -7.48 10.06 -20.08
C PRO A 91 -7.66 10.84 -18.77
N CYS A 92 -8.65 10.49 -17.96
CA CYS A 92 -9.05 11.24 -16.77
C CYS A 92 -8.20 10.90 -15.54
N PHE A 93 -7.45 9.79 -15.54
CA PHE A 93 -6.69 9.37 -14.36
C PHE A 93 -5.43 10.19 -14.13
N GLU A 94 -5.21 10.60 -12.88
CA GLU A 94 -4.04 11.34 -12.43
C GLU A 94 -3.15 10.48 -11.53
N TYR A 95 -3.76 9.79 -10.56
CA TYR A 95 -3.05 9.07 -9.51
C TYR A 95 -3.49 7.62 -9.38
N TYR A 96 -2.56 6.77 -8.94
CA TYR A 96 -2.91 5.49 -8.36
C TYR A 96 -2.09 5.24 -7.10
N SER A 97 -2.64 4.45 -6.18
CA SER A 97 -1.95 4.03 -4.98
C SER A 97 -2.14 2.56 -4.70
N LEU A 98 -1.10 2.00 -4.09
CA LEU A 98 -1.02 0.61 -3.65
C LEU A 98 -0.94 0.59 -2.13
N LYS A 99 -1.75 -0.22 -1.47
CA LYS A 99 -1.67 -0.45 -0.03
C LYS A 99 -1.57 -1.94 0.23
N GLY A 100 -0.73 -2.34 1.16
CA GLY A 100 -0.64 -3.75 1.55
C GLY A 100 0.38 -4.54 0.72
N ILE A 101 1.03 -5.51 1.38
CA ILE A 101 1.84 -6.54 0.70
C ILE A 101 1.04 -7.85 0.60
N ARG A 102 0.20 -8.12 1.60
CA ARG A 102 -0.56 -9.37 1.71
C ARG A 102 -1.93 -9.28 1.06
N ASP A 103 -2.69 -8.24 1.42
CA ASP A 103 -4.03 -7.98 0.92
C ASP A 103 -3.99 -6.65 0.14
N PRO A 104 -3.41 -6.65 -1.09
CA PRO A 104 -3.20 -5.41 -1.80
C PRO A 104 -4.52 -4.72 -2.14
N GLY A 105 -4.69 -3.53 -1.58
CA GLY A 105 -5.69 -2.56 -1.99
C GLY A 105 -5.12 -1.67 -3.07
N TYR A 106 -5.89 -1.43 -4.12
CA TYR A 106 -5.54 -0.51 -5.18
C TYR A 106 -6.58 0.59 -5.23
N MET A 107 -6.14 1.83 -5.41
CA MET A 107 -7.05 2.94 -5.63
C MET A 107 -6.52 3.78 -6.79
N VAL A 108 -7.42 4.21 -7.67
CA VAL A 108 -7.11 5.10 -8.79
C VAL A 108 -8.03 6.31 -8.71
N GLU A 109 -7.48 7.50 -8.96
CA GLU A 109 -8.22 8.76 -8.89
C GLU A 109 -8.09 9.54 -10.20
N THR A 110 -9.17 10.18 -10.60
CA THR A 110 -9.15 11.16 -11.68
C THR A 110 -8.42 12.44 -11.26
N TYR A 111 -8.19 13.34 -12.22
CA TYR A 111 -7.88 14.74 -11.93
C TYR A 111 -8.92 15.37 -10.98
N ALA A 112 -8.51 16.42 -10.28
CA ALA A 112 -9.42 17.28 -9.52
C ALA A 112 -10.21 18.17 -10.47
N TYR A 113 -11.53 18.20 -10.30
CA TYR A 113 -12.45 19.04 -11.04
C TYR A 113 -13.15 20.01 -10.08
N SER A 114 -13.40 21.24 -10.52
CA SER A 114 -13.95 22.31 -9.68
C SER A 114 -15.44 22.16 -9.36
N SER A 115 -16.15 21.28 -10.07
CA SER A 115 -17.59 21.08 -9.90
C SER A 115 -18.03 19.71 -10.39
N ALA A 116 -19.24 19.29 -9.98
CA ALA A 116 -19.85 18.06 -10.46
C ALA A 116 -20.13 18.09 -11.97
N GLU A 117 -20.48 19.25 -12.52
CA GLU A 117 -20.70 19.43 -13.96
C GLU A 117 -19.41 19.24 -14.75
N GLU A 118 -18.31 19.83 -14.28
CA GLU A 118 -16.99 19.64 -14.89
C GLU A 118 -16.54 18.18 -14.83
N LEU A 119 -16.67 17.54 -13.67
CA LEU A 119 -16.36 16.11 -13.49
C LEU A 119 -17.16 15.24 -14.47
N CYS A 120 -18.48 15.45 -14.55
CA CYS A 120 -19.37 14.74 -15.45
C CYS A 120 -18.98 14.91 -16.93
N SER A 121 -18.62 16.12 -17.35
CA SER A 121 -18.23 16.40 -18.73
C SER A 121 -16.92 15.74 -19.20
N HIS A 122 -16.09 15.30 -18.25
CA HIS A 122 -14.83 14.60 -18.56
C HIS A 122 -14.96 13.08 -18.45
N LEU A 123 -15.94 12.57 -17.71
CA LEU A 123 -16.17 11.14 -17.54
C LEU A 123 -16.98 10.56 -18.71
N PRO A 124 -16.96 9.21 -18.88
CA PRO A 124 -17.75 8.56 -19.92
C PRO A 124 -19.25 8.85 -19.79
N GLU A 125 -19.93 8.93 -20.94
CA GLU A 125 -21.37 9.21 -21.01
C GLU A 125 -22.15 8.19 -20.18
N GLY A 126 -23.07 8.67 -19.34
CA GLY A 126 -23.90 7.84 -18.45
C GLY A 126 -23.41 7.83 -17.00
N CYS A 127 -22.18 8.29 -16.70
CA CYS A 127 -21.68 8.42 -15.33
C CYS A 127 -22.45 9.48 -14.52
N GLU A 128 -23.05 10.47 -15.17
CA GLU A 128 -23.67 11.65 -14.55
C GLU A 128 -24.79 11.27 -13.58
N LYS A 129 -25.55 10.23 -13.93
CA LYS A 129 -26.63 9.71 -13.09
C LYS A 129 -26.07 9.14 -11.78
N GLY A 130 -25.01 8.35 -11.83
CA GLY A 130 -24.35 7.78 -10.66
C GLY A 130 -23.71 8.85 -9.78
N ILE A 131 -23.02 9.81 -10.38
CA ILE A 131 -22.37 10.93 -9.68
C ILE A 131 -23.39 11.79 -8.95
N THR A 132 -24.46 12.21 -9.65
CA THR A 132 -25.51 13.06 -9.06
C THR A 132 -26.25 12.34 -7.94
N ALA A 133 -26.52 11.05 -8.11
CA ALA A 133 -27.13 10.23 -7.06
C ALA A 133 -26.23 10.11 -5.83
N ALA A 134 -24.93 9.87 -6.02
CA ALA A 134 -23.95 9.77 -4.94
C ALA A 134 -23.83 11.07 -4.14
N LEU A 135 -23.69 12.22 -4.82
CA LEU A 135 -23.61 13.54 -4.20
C LEU A 135 -24.88 13.95 -3.43
N SER A 136 -26.00 13.26 -3.67
CA SER A 136 -27.25 13.46 -2.92
C SER A 136 -27.32 12.62 -1.63
N THR A 137 -26.32 11.80 -1.35
CA THR A 137 -26.24 10.96 -0.14
C THR A 137 -25.42 11.62 0.96
N THR A 138 -25.47 11.06 2.17
CA THR A 138 -24.60 11.52 3.27
C THR A 138 -23.17 11.03 3.02
N PRO A 139 -22.17 11.93 2.97
CA PRO A 139 -20.78 11.51 2.79
C PRO A 139 -20.23 10.84 4.05
N GLN A 140 -19.18 10.05 3.85
CA GLN A 140 -18.31 9.56 4.91
C GLN A 140 -17.05 10.42 4.99
N GLU A 141 -16.64 10.81 6.19
CA GLU A 141 -15.34 11.44 6.43
C GLU A 141 -14.25 10.37 6.39
N THR A 142 -13.23 10.58 5.57
CA THR A 142 -12.10 9.66 5.36
C THR A 142 -10.89 10.43 4.83
N GLU A 143 -9.80 9.73 4.56
CA GLU A 143 -8.63 10.26 3.86
C GLU A 143 -8.57 9.73 2.42
N ASP A 144 -8.04 10.54 1.50
CA ASP A 144 -7.74 10.15 0.12
C ASP A 144 -6.47 9.27 0.04
N ILE A 145 -6.06 8.92 -1.17
CA ILE A 145 -4.85 8.10 -1.36
C ILE A 145 -3.54 8.74 -0.89
N ARG A 146 -3.52 10.07 -0.69
CA ARG A 146 -2.37 10.86 -0.23
C ARG A 146 -2.45 11.17 1.27
N GLY A 147 -3.52 10.77 1.95
CA GLY A 147 -3.76 11.08 3.36
C GLY A 147 -4.39 12.47 3.58
N GLU A 148 -4.99 13.06 2.55
CA GLU A 148 -5.72 14.33 2.68
C GLU A 148 -7.17 14.04 3.12
N ASP A 149 -7.70 14.84 4.05
CA ASP A 149 -9.08 14.70 4.52
C ASP A 149 -10.08 14.98 3.39
N VAL A 150 -11.02 14.06 3.18
CA VAL A 150 -12.06 14.15 2.14
C VAL A 150 -13.42 13.70 2.66
N LYS A 151 -14.47 14.23 2.03
CA LYS A 151 -15.82 13.69 2.10
C LYS A 151 -16.01 12.71 0.95
N GLN A 152 -16.29 11.46 1.28
CA GLN A 152 -16.45 10.39 0.30
C GLN A 152 -17.91 10.02 0.10
N TYR A 153 -18.36 10.00 -1.15
CA TYR A 153 -19.71 9.61 -1.56
C TYR A 153 -19.65 8.31 -2.36
N LYS A 154 -20.41 7.29 -1.95
CA LYS A 154 -20.43 6.00 -2.64
C LYS A 154 -21.23 6.07 -3.94
N VAL A 155 -20.62 5.66 -5.04
CA VAL A 155 -21.26 5.49 -6.34
C VAL A 155 -21.59 4.02 -6.53
N TYR A 156 -22.86 3.69 -6.78
CA TYR A 156 -23.25 2.31 -7.02
C TYR A 156 -22.89 1.89 -8.45
N ALA A 157 -22.20 0.77 -8.59
CA ALA A 157 -21.81 0.19 -9.89
C ALA A 157 -22.99 0.06 -10.87
N SER A 158 -24.20 -0.25 -10.37
CA SER A 158 -25.43 -0.33 -11.18
C SER A 158 -25.88 0.99 -11.81
N GLN A 159 -25.25 2.11 -11.46
CA GLN A 159 -25.52 3.45 -11.99
C GLN A 159 -24.40 3.94 -12.92
N LEU A 160 -23.37 3.13 -13.16
CA LEU A 160 -22.25 3.43 -14.03
C LEU A 160 -22.36 2.64 -15.34
N PRO A 161 -21.86 3.19 -16.47
CA PRO A 161 -21.81 2.51 -17.76
C PRO A 161 -20.64 1.52 -17.82
N LEU A 162 -20.61 0.55 -16.89
CA LEU A 162 -19.52 -0.43 -16.81
C LEU A 162 -19.60 -1.42 -17.97
N ILE A 163 -18.44 -1.76 -18.54
CA ILE A 163 -18.33 -2.86 -19.51
C ILE A 163 -18.31 -4.22 -18.80
N ASP A 164 -18.71 -5.28 -19.50
CA ASP A 164 -18.71 -6.63 -18.95
C ASP A 164 -17.27 -7.14 -18.69
N GLU A 165 -17.08 -7.83 -17.55
CA GLU A 165 -15.78 -8.39 -17.14
C GLU A 165 -15.19 -9.38 -18.17
N ASP A 166 -16.06 -10.14 -18.85
CA ASP A 166 -15.68 -11.09 -19.90
C ASP A 166 -15.08 -10.37 -21.12
N GLU A 167 -15.59 -9.18 -21.46
CA GLU A 167 -15.05 -8.35 -22.55
C GLU A 167 -13.64 -7.88 -22.22
N VAL A 168 -13.41 -7.47 -20.97
CA VAL A 168 -12.09 -7.06 -20.50
C VAL A 168 -11.08 -8.20 -20.58
N THR A 169 -11.47 -9.38 -20.08
CA THR A 169 -10.61 -10.56 -20.08
C THR A 169 -10.24 -11.00 -21.49
N ALA A 170 -11.23 -11.06 -22.38
CA ALA A 170 -11.01 -11.49 -23.77
C ALA A 170 -10.12 -10.51 -24.54
N LYS A 171 -10.25 -9.20 -24.30
CA LYS A 171 -9.60 -8.16 -25.10
C LYS A 171 -8.24 -7.73 -24.56
N TYR A 172 -8.04 -7.80 -23.24
CA TYR A 172 -6.84 -7.26 -22.58
C TYR A 172 -6.08 -8.26 -21.72
N GLY A 173 -6.64 -9.45 -21.50
CA GLY A 173 -6.01 -10.49 -20.67
C GLY A 173 -5.97 -10.17 -19.17
N TYR A 174 -6.67 -9.12 -18.74
CA TYR A 174 -6.89 -8.81 -17.32
C TYR A 174 -8.12 -9.56 -16.82
N ASN A 175 -8.06 -10.17 -15.64
CA ASN A 175 -9.21 -10.84 -15.03
C ASN A 175 -9.78 -9.99 -13.88
N PRO A 176 -10.66 -9.01 -14.18
CA PRO A 176 -11.25 -8.13 -13.17
C PRO A 176 -12.24 -8.87 -12.23
N ALA A 177 -12.78 -10.03 -12.65
CA ALA A 177 -13.75 -10.82 -11.88
C ALA A 177 -13.21 -11.32 -10.53
N ALA A 178 -11.89 -11.31 -10.35
CA ALA A 178 -11.25 -11.70 -9.09
C ALA A 178 -11.13 -10.54 -8.08
N ILE A 179 -11.54 -9.32 -8.45
CA ILE A 179 -11.22 -8.10 -7.71
C ILE A 179 -12.51 -7.30 -7.49
N PRO A 180 -13.11 -7.33 -6.28
CA PRO A 180 -14.21 -6.44 -5.92
C PRO A 180 -13.86 -4.98 -6.19
N GLN A 181 -14.70 -4.33 -6.99
CA GLN A 181 -14.58 -2.92 -7.37
C GLN A 181 -15.61 -2.08 -6.64
N GLU A 182 -15.17 -0.97 -6.07
CA GLU A 182 -16.04 0.04 -5.49
C GLU A 182 -15.71 1.41 -6.12
N TYR A 183 -16.72 2.26 -6.22
CA TYR A 183 -16.61 3.55 -6.88
C TYR A 183 -17.04 4.66 -5.93
N TYR A 184 -16.32 5.77 -5.96
CA TYR A 184 -16.54 6.88 -5.05
C TYR A 184 -16.36 8.23 -5.72
N ILE A 185 -16.93 9.27 -5.10
CA ILE A 185 -16.58 10.67 -5.32
C ILE A 185 -15.90 11.17 -4.06
N ASN A 186 -14.68 11.69 -4.17
CA ASN A 186 -14.01 12.41 -3.09
C ASN A 186 -14.22 13.92 -3.30
N GLU A 187 -14.79 14.59 -2.31
CA GLU A 187 -14.89 16.05 -2.23
C GLU A 187 -13.88 16.58 -1.21
N TYR A 188 -13.05 17.52 -1.65
CA TYR A 188 -12.01 18.16 -0.86
C TYR A 188 -12.52 19.42 -0.16
N GLU A 189 -11.77 19.93 0.82
CA GLU A 189 -12.13 21.15 1.56
C GLU A 189 -12.31 22.38 0.64
N ASP A 190 -11.55 22.44 -0.46
CA ASP A 190 -11.63 23.50 -1.46
C ASP A 190 -12.83 23.37 -2.42
N GLY A 191 -13.65 22.33 -2.26
CA GLY A 191 -14.82 22.03 -3.08
C GLY A 191 -14.50 21.30 -4.39
N THR A 192 -13.24 20.95 -4.64
CA THR A 192 -12.89 20.12 -5.80
C THR A 192 -13.36 18.67 -5.62
N LEU A 193 -13.62 18.00 -6.74
CA LEU A 193 -14.14 16.64 -6.80
C LEU A 193 -13.20 15.73 -7.60
N ARG A 194 -13.03 14.49 -7.15
CA ARG A 194 -12.37 13.42 -7.90
C ARG A 194 -13.27 12.19 -7.95
N PHE A 195 -13.27 11.49 -9.09
CA PHE A 195 -13.85 10.16 -9.19
C PHE A 195 -12.80 9.10 -8.89
N VAL A 196 -13.21 8.09 -8.13
CA VAL A 196 -12.29 7.14 -7.52
C VAL A 196 -12.75 5.72 -7.78
N GLY A 197 -11.83 4.89 -8.26
CA GLY A 197 -11.97 3.44 -8.31
C GLY A 197 -11.16 2.80 -7.20
N TYR A 198 -11.81 1.96 -6.39
CA TYR A 198 -11.18 1.18 -5.34
C TYR A 198 -11.28 -0.31 -5.65
N PHE A 199 -10.18 -1.02 -5.47
CA PHE A 199 -10.07 -2.44 -5.78
C PHE A 199 -9.49 -3.19 -4.59
N HIS A 200 -10.25 -4.18 -4.09
CA HIS A 200 -9.75 -5.13 -3.10
C HIS A 200 -9.26 -6.39 -3.79
N THR A 201 -8.09 -6.91 -3.42
CA THR A 201 -7.78 -8.32 -3.69
C THR A 201 -8.23 -9.16 -2.51
N ALA A 202 -8.90 -10.28 -2.81
CA ALA A 202 -9.45 -11.21 -1.83
C ALA A 202 -8.39 -12.14 -1.22
#